data_AF-A0A4V1M9M3-F1
#
_entry.id   AF-A0A4V1M9M3-F1
#
_cell.length_a   1.000
_cell.length_b   1.000
_cell.length_c   1.000
_cell.angle_alpha   90.00
_cell.angle_beta   90.00
_cell.angle_gamma   90.00
#
_symmetry.space_group_name_H-M   'P 1'
#
loop_
_entity.id
_entity.type
_entity.pdbx_description
1 polymer ?
#
loop_
_entity_poly.entity_id
_entity_poly.type
_entity_poly.pdbx_seq_one_letter_code
_entity_poly.pdbx_strand_id
1 'polypeptide(L)'
;MKGRIRVQAIIVFYAIAVLLRFLAVKTSLLGSIENGYLQILLRGVGPAIGAWVAIKLFRIPLQLSLKGNYRNLLLPLLVYWVFPVVLIGAVTYIYEAKFPALLLFTVLVYGLLEEIGWRGFLQEQLKSLPKFQSIFIIAVLWFVWHLNFEITTSNMVFLGVLFFGTWGIGKVYSSTCSLLAVAGFHSLNNFFRNGLHERELILILALLVIWIGFMVWYKR
;
A
#
# COMPACT_ATOMS: atom_id res chain seq x y z
N MET A 1 -25.90 0.54 10.20
CA MET A 1 -25.66 1.90 10.74
C MET A 1 -24.70 2.64 9.82
N LYS A 2 -25.12 3.70 9.12
CA LYS A 2 -24.20 4.53 8.31
C LYS A 2 -23.21 5.21 9.26
N GLY A 3 -21.94 4.85 9.17
CA GLY A 3 -20.88 5.48 9.98
C GLY A 3 -20.77 6.96 9.64
N ARG A 4 -20.84 7.83 10.65
CA ARG A 4 -20.61 9.27 10.48
C ARG A 4 -19.16 9.48 10.06
N ILE A 5 -18.95 10.18 8.94
CA ILE A 5 -17.61 10.57 8.47
C ILE A 5 -17.03 11.56 9.47
N ARG A 6 -15.86 11.23 10.02
CA ARG A 6 -15.15 12.09 10.97
C ARG A 6 -14.13 12.93 10.22
N VAL A 7 -14.61 14.00 9.59
CA VAL A 7 -13.77 14.88 8.74
C VAL A 7 -12.54 15.40 9.49
N GLN A 8 -12.68 15.78 10.76
CA GLN A 8 -11.54 16.20 11.60
C GLN A 8 -10.45 15.12 11.73
N ALA A 9 -10.84 13.85 11.85
CA ALA A 9 -9.89 12.74 11.93
C ALA A 9 -9.17 12.51 10.59
N ILE A 10 -9.88 12.66 9.47
CA ILE A 10 -9.30 12.59 8.13
C ILE A 10 -8.29 13.73 7.93
N ILE A 11 -8.61 14.95 8.36
CA ILE A 11 -7.71 16.11 8.27
C ILE A 11 -6.43 15.85 9.07
N VAL A 12 -6.54 15.40 10.34
CA VAL A 12 -5.37 15.11 11.19
C VAL A 12 -4.51 14.00 10.58
N PHE A 13 -5.13 12.89 10.15
CA PHE A 13 -4.44 11.81 9.46
C PHE A 13 -3.64 12.33 8.26
N TYR A 14 -4.31 13.10 7.40
CA TYR A 14 -3.74 13.50 6.13
C TYR A 14 -2.66 14.57 6.29
N ALA A 15 -2.83 15.52 7.21
CA ALA A 15 -1.82 16.52 7.54
C ALA A 15 -0.52 15.86 8.02
N ILE A 16 -0.60 14.86 8.90
CA ILE A 16 0.57 14.12 9.38
C ILE A 16 1.20 13.31 8.25
N ALA A 17 0.39 12.62 7.44
CA ALA A 17 0.90 11.83 6.33
C ALA A 17 1.68 12.68 5.32
N VAL A 18 1.13 13.84 4.93
CA VAL A 18 1.77 14.79 4.02
C VAL A 18 3.00 15.44 4.64
N LEU A 19 2.94 15.86 5.91
CA LEU A 19 4.08 16.46 6.60
C LEU A 19 5.27 15.49 6.65
N LEU A 20 5.05 14.25 7.07
CA LEU A 20 6.14 13.26 7.14
C LEU A 20 6.70 12.93 5.75
N ARG A 21 5.84 12.88 4.72
CA ARG A 21 6.30 12.70 3.34
C ARG A 21 7.13 13.89 2.86
N PHE A 22 6.70 15.11 3.14
CA PHE A 22 7.45 16.33 2.82
C PHE A 22 8.82 16.33 3.48
N LEU A 23 8.88 16.07 4.79
CA LEU A 23 10.14 15.96 5.52
C LEU A 23 11.05 14.88 4.93
N ALA A 24 10.49 13.74 4.52
CA ALA A 24 11.26 12.63 3.98
C ALA A 24 11.78 12.83 2.54
N VAL A 25 11.12 13.64 1.70
CA VAL A 25 11.45 13.73 0.25
C VAL A 25 11.77 15.13 -0.26
N LYS A 26 11.41 16.20 0.47
CA LYS A 26 11.65 17.60 0.09
C LYS A 26 12.66 18.29 1.00
N THR A 27 13.20 17.60 2.00
CA THR A 27 14.24 18.12 2.89
C THR A 27 15.44 17.18 2.93
N SER A 28 16.56 17.64 3.48
CA SER A 28 17.76 16.83 3.71
C SER A 28 17.72 16.00 5.00
N LEU A 29 16.57 15.93 5.70
CA LEU A 29 16.45 15.26 7.00
C LEU A 29 16.89 13.79 6.98
N LEU A 30 16.65 13.08 5.88
CA LEU A 30 17.08 11.69 5.71
C LEU A 30 18.48 11.56 5.10
N GLY A 31 19.14 12.66 4.75
CA GLY A 31 20.43 12.67 4.05
C GLY A 31 21.58 12.10 4.87
N SER A 32 21.49 12.15 6.20
CA SER A 32 22.46 11.55 7.12
C SER A 32 22.23 10.05 7.39
N ILE A 33 21.15 9.47 6.88
CA ILE A 33 20.83 8.04 7.10
C ILE A 33 21.48 7.21 5.99
N GLU A 34 22.58 6.52 6.30
CA GLU A 34 23.30 5.69 5.32
C GLU A 34 22.48 4.48 4.84
N ASN A 35 21.56 3.97 5.67
CA ASN A 35 20.77 2.79 5.34
C ASN A 35 19.62 3.13 4.36
N GLY A 36 19.82 2.79 3.08
CA GLY A 36 18.82 3.00 2.04
C GLY A 36 17.48 2.27 2.27
N TYR A 37 17.47 1.12 2.94
CA TYR A 37 16.23 0.41 3.29
C TYR A 37 15.42 1.17 4.32
N LEU A 38 16.09 1.70 5.34
CA LEU A 38 15.44 2.54 6.35
C LEU A 38 14.88 3.82 5.71
N GLN A 39 15.62 4.45 4.80
CA GLN A 39 15.10 5.61 4.06
C GLN A 39 13.82 5.29 3.29
N ILE A 40 13.74 4.11 2.64
CA ILE A 40 12.51 3.68 1.95
C ILE A 40 11.34 3.64 2.93
N LEU A 41 11.49 2.97 4.07
CA LEU A 41 10.43 2.85 5.07
C LEU A 41 10.00 4.22 5.62
N LEU A 42 10.96 5.10 5.92
CA LEU A 42 10.69 6.45 6.43
C LEU A 42 9.93 7.33 5.42
N ARG A 43 10.13 7.11 4.11
CA ARG A 43 9.35 7.79 3.05
C ARG A 43 7.89 7.34 2.99
N GLY A 44 7.56 6.17 3.54
CA GLY A 44 6.22 5.55 3.48
C GLY A 44 5.49 5.44 4.82
N VAL A 45 6.15 5.76 5.93
CA VAL A 45 5.58 5.59 7.29
C VAL A 45 4.49 6.61 7.65
N GLY A 46 4.42 7.72 6.91
CA GLY A 46 3.51 8.83 7.17
C GLY A 46 2.04 8.44 7.38
N PRO A 47 1.42 7.70 6.44
CA PRO A 47 0.04 7.24 6.57
C PRO A 47 -0.22 6.38 7.82
N ALA A 48 0.69 5.46 8.18
CA ALA A 48 0.54 4.65 9.40
C ALA A 48 0.53 5.52 10.67
N ILE A 49 1.48 6.45 10.79
CA ILE A 49 1.56 7.35 11.96
C ILE A 49 0.35 8.27 12.01
N GLY A 50 -0.02 8.88 10.88
CA GLY A 50 -1.21 9.75 10.80
C GLY A 50 -2.47 9.02 11.21
N ALA A 51 -2.65 7.77 10.78
CA ALA A 51 -3.81 6.97 11.15
C ALA A 51 -3.81 6.66 12.64
N TRP A 52 -2.66 6.22 13.18
CA TRP A 52 -2.52 5.93 14.61
C TRP A 52 -2.86 7.15 15.48
N VAL A 53 -2.34 8.34 15.14
CA VAL A 53 -2.64 9.58 15.87
C VAL A 53 -4.12 9.92 15.78
N ALA A 54 -4.71 9.91 14.58
CA ALA A 54 -6.14 10.21 14.40
C ALA A 54 -7.04 9.23 15.16
N ILE A 55 -6.70 7.94 15.15
CA ILE A 55 -7.44 6.91 15.88
C ILE A 55 -7.40 7.17 17.38
N LYS A 56 -6.22 7.47 17.94
CA LYS A 56 -6.05 7.74 19.37
C LYS A 56 -6.78 9.02 19.79
N LEU A 57 -6.59 10.10 19.04
CA LEU A 57 -7.15 11.41 19.34
C LEU A 57 -8.69 11.40 19.30
N PHE A 58 -9.28 10.76 18.30
CA PHE A 58 -10.73 10.74 18.10
C PHE A 58 -11.41 9.48 18.63
N ARG A 59 -10.68 8.58 19.30
CA ARG A 59 -11.17 7.30 19.85
C ARG A 59 -11.96 6.49 18.81
N ILE A 60 -11.38 6.32 17.64
CA ILE A 60 -12.03 5.61 16.52
C ILE A 60 -11.89 4.09 16.72
N PRO A 61 -12.97 3.30 16.64
CA PRO A 61 -12.87 1.85 16.75
C PRO A 61 -12.08 1.29 15.57
N LEU A 62 -11.06 0.49 15.89
CA LEU A 62 -10.11 -0.06 14.94
C LEU A 62 -10.62 -1.39 14.37
N GLN A 63 -10.58 -1.52 13.04
CA GLN A 63 -10.77 -2.80 12.34
C GLN A 63 -9.51 -3.16 11.54
N LEU A 64 -8.33 -3.01 12.16
CA LEU A 64 -7.09 -3.48 11.54
C LEU A 64 -6.84 -4.94 11.86
N SER A 65 -6.51 -5.72 10.83
CA SER A 65 -6.08 -7.10 11.01
C SER A 65 -5.02 -7.45 9.97
N LEU A 66 -3.84 -7.88 10.43
CA LEU A 66 -2.80 -8.41 9.54
C LEU A 66 -3.29 -9.68 8.83
N LYS A 67 -3.91 -10.56 9.60
CA LYS A 67 -4.50 -11.83 9.15
C LYS A 67 -5.80 -11.63 8.38
N GLY A 68 -6.58 -10.58 8.67
CA GLY A 68 -7.92 -10.42 8.15
C GLY A 68 -8.82 -11.62 8.45
N ASN A 69 -9.59 -12.01 7.44
CA ASN A 69 -10.44 -13.16 7.44
C ASN A 69 -9.70 -14.42 7.01
N TYR A 70 -8.40 -14.64 7.20
CA TYR A 70 -7.77 -15.95 6.92
C TYR A 70 -7.81 -16.90 8.14
N ARG A 71 -7.39 -18.18 8.01
CA ARG A 71 -7.44 -19.17 9.13
C ARG A 71 -6.42 -18.88 10.22
N ASN A 72 -5.24 -18.47 9.81
CA ASN A 72 -4.16 -18.03 10.68
C ASN A 72 -3.37 -16.94 9.95
N LEU A 73 -2.44 -16.30 10.65
CA LEU A 73 -1.58 -15.26 10.09
C LEU A 73 -0.61 -15.81 9.04
N LEU A 74 -0.21 -17.08 9.16
CA LEU A 74 0.74 -17.72 8.26
C LEU A 74 0.23 -17.77 6.82
N LEU A 75 -1.07 -18.01 6.62
CA LEU A 75 -1.62 -18.15 5.28
C LEU A 75 -1.44 -16.89 4.41
N PRO A 76 -1.91 -15.69 4.80
CA PRO A 76 -1.66 -14.49 4.02
C PRO A 76 -0.18 -14.10 3.99
N LEU A 77 0.60 -14.40 5.03
CA LEU A 77 2.05 -14.17 5.01
C LEU A 77 2.73 -15.00 3.91
N LEU A 78 2.41 -16.29 3.82
CA LEU A 78 3.01 -17.17 2.81
C LEU A 78 2.59 -16.76 1.39
N VAL A 79 1.29 -16.50 1.18
CA VAL A 79 0.74 -16.23 -0.16
C VAL A 79 1.13 -14.85 -0.69
N TYR A 80 1.06 -13.81 0.14
CA TYR A 80 1.21 -12.43 -0.33
C TYR A 80 2.57 -11.81 -0.04
N TRP A 81 3.42 -12.47 0.78
CA TRP A 81 4.74 -11.95 1.13
C TRP A 81 5.85 -12.93 0.76
N VAL A 82 5.83 -14.15 1.29
CA VAL A 82 6.92 -15.11 1.03
C VAL A 82 6.93 -15.55 -0.44
N PHE A 83 5.76 -15.92 -0.99
CA PHE A 83 5.64 -16.34 -2.38
C PHE A 83 6.15 -15.32 -3.41
N PRO A 84 5.74 -14.03 -3.41
CA PRO A 84 6.31 -13.07 -4.36
C PRO A 84 7.80 -12.84 -4.14
N VAL A 85 8.30 -12.85 -2.90
CA VAL A 85 9.74 -12.72 -2.64
C VAL A 85 10.52 -13.87 -3.26
N VAL A 86 10.04 -15.10 -3.10
CA VAL A 86 10.66 -16.30 -3.70
C VAL A 86 10.55 -16.27 -5.21
N LEU A 87 9.37 -16.00 -5.77
CA LEU A 87 9.13 -15.99 -7.21
C LEU A 87 9.98 -14.92 -7.91
N ILE A 88 9.88 -13.66 -7.46
CA ILE A 88 10.63 -12.55 -8.05
C ILE A 88 12.13 -12.76 -7.81
N GLY A 89 12.52 -13.11 -6.58
CA GLY A 89 13.93 -13.32 -6.24
C GLY A 89 14.58 -14.46 -7.02
N ALA A 90 13.87 -15.56 -7.27
CA ALA A 90 14.37 -16.65 -8.09
C ALA A 90 14.56 -16.23 -9.56
N VAL A 91 13.60 -15.50 -10.12
CA VAL A 91 13.72 -14.97 -11.49
C VAL A 91 14.88 -13.98 -11.57
N THR A 92 15.00 -13.03 -10.65
CA THR A 92 16.15 -12.10 -10.60
C THR A 92 17.48 -12.84 -10.46
N TYR A 93 17.54 -13.89 -9.64
CA TYR A 93 18.77 -14.68 -9.48
C TYR A 93 19.21 -15.36 -10.78
N ILE A 94 18.27 -15.88 -11.59
CA ILE A 94 18.60 -16.50 -12.88
C ILE A 94 19.24 -15.51 -13.84
N TYR A 95 18.79 -14.25 -13.87
CA TYR A 95 19.28 -13.25 -14.82
C TYR A 95 20.45 -12.41 -14.31
N GLU A 96 20.53 -12.17 -13.00
CA GLU A 96 21.46 -11.21 -12.40
C GLU A 96 22.38 -11.83 -11.34
N ALA A 97 22.26 -13.14 -11.07
CA ALA A 97 22.99 -13.86 -10.02
C ALA A 97 22.84 -13.25 -8.61
N LYS A 98 21.76 -12.49 -8.38
CA LYS A 98 21.45 -11.81 -7.11
C LYS A 98 20.03 -12.11 -6.68
N PHE A 99 19.87 -12.46 -5.40
CA PHE A 99 18.56 -12.66 -4.78
C PHE A 99 18.25 -11.48 -3.84
N PRO A 100 17.46 -10.48 -4.25
CA PRO A 100 17.28 -9.23 -3.51
C PRO A 100 16.24 -9.34 -2.38
N ALA A 101 16.31 -10.39 -1.54
CA ALA A 101 15.32 -10.69 -0.49
C ALA A 101 15.00 -9.48 0.39
N LEU A 102 16.04 -8.81 0.89
CA LEU A 102 15.91 -7.68 1.82
C LEU A 102 15.18 -6.49 1.17
N LEU A 103 15.46 -6.21 -0.10
CA LEU A 103 14.76 -5.16 -0.86
C LEU A 103 13.29 -5.52 -1.04
N LEU A 104 12.98 -6.74 -1.48
CA LEU A 104 11.60 -7.18 -1.72
C LEU A 104 10.77 -7.16 -0.42
N PHE A 105 11.34 -7.61 0.70
CA PHE A 105 10.67 -7.48 2.00
C PHE A 105 10.53 -6.03 2.46
N THR A 106 11.52 -5.17 2.21
CA THR A 106 11.43 -3.73 2.52
C THR A 106 10.28 -3.08 1.77
N VAL A 107 10.08 -3.43 0.49
CA VAL A 107 8.96 -2.95 -0.32
C VAL A 107 7.61 -3.41 0.24
N LEU A 108 7.51 -4.67 0.70
CA LEU A 108 6.30 -5.18 1.34
C LEU A 108 5.96 -4.45 2.65
N VAL A 109 6.98 -4.19 3.49
CA VAL A 109 6.80 -3.42 4.72
C VAL A 109 6.43 -1.97 4.40
N TYR A 110 7.06 -1.36 3.40
CA TYR A 110 6.69 -0.03 2.90
C TYR A 110 5.22 0.02 2.49
N GLY A 111 4.76 -0.94 1.68
CA GLY A 111 3.36 -1.07 1.29
C GLY A 111 2.43 -1.24 2.50
N LEU A 112 2.81 -2.08 3.47
CA LEU A 112 2.03 -2.26 4.71
C LEU A 112 1.85 -0.94 5.48
N LEU A 113 2.92 -0.15 5.62
CA LEU A 113 2.88 1.14 6.32
C LEU A 113 1.94 2.12 5.63
N GLU A 114 1.95 2.18 4.31
CA GLU A 114 0.99 2.99 3.55
C GLU A 114 -0.45 2.49 3.77
N GLU A 115 -0.67 1.18 3.63
CA GLU A 115 -2.00 0.57 3.64
C GLU A 115 -2.70 0.59 5.00
N ILE A 116 -1.95 0.63 6.10
CA ILE A 116 -2.50 0.91 7.43
C ILE A 116 -3.26 2.24 7.42
N GLY A 117 -2.72 3.26 6.75
CA GLY A 117 -3.37 4.56 6.61
C GLY A 117 -4.47 4.58 5.55
N TRP A 118 -4.18 4.12 4.33
CA TRP A 118 -5.10 4.25 3.21
C TRP A 118 -6.33 3.34 3.32
N ARG A 119 -6.12 2.05 3.58
CA ARG A 119 -7.21 1.05 3.63
C ARG A 119 -7.67 0.85 5.07
N GLY A 120 -6.72 0.75 5.98
CA GLY A 120 -6.98 0.51 7.39
C GLY A 120 -7.68 1.65 8.12
N PHE A 121 -7.51 2.89 7.66
CA PHE A 121 -8.13 4.07 8.26
C PHE A 121 -9.00 4.86 7.28
N LEU A 122 -8.42 5.42 6.22
CA LEU A 122 -9.12 6.38 5.35
C LEU A 122 -10.32 5.74 4.64
N GLN A 123 -10.14 4.56 4.04
CA GLN A 123 -11.23 3.81 3.40
C GLN A 123 -12.36 3.48 4.40
N GLU A 124 -12.01 3.10 5.63
CA GLU A 124 -13.00 2.86 6.68
C GLU A 124 -13.76 4.12 7.11
N GLN A 125 -13.11 5.29 7.12
CA GLN A 125 -13.79 6.57 7.39
C GLN A 125 -14.72 7.00 6.26
N LEU A 126 -14.42 6.60 5.02
CA LEU A 126 -15.18 6.98 3.83
C LEU A 126 -16.23 5.93 3.40
N LYS A 127 -16.33 4.79 4.11
CA LYS A 127 -17.19 3.66 3.72
C LYS A 127 -18.69 3.96 3.62
N SER A 128 -19.16 5.05 4.24
CA SER A 128 -20.56 5.47 4.15
C SER A 128 -20.87 6.27 2.88
N LEU A 129 -19.85 6.70 2.13
CA LEU A 129 -20.01 7.33 0.83
C LEU A 129 -20.29 6.30 -0.27
N PRO A 130 -20.89 6.74 -1.40
CA PRO A 130 -20.88 5.99 -2.64
C PRO A 130 -19.48 5.51 -3.00
N LYS A 131 -19.37 4.25 -3.43
CA LYS A 131 -18.08 3.59 -3.69
C LYS A 131 -17.17 4.41 -4.62
N PHE A 132 -17.73 4.97 -5.68
CA PHE A 132 -16.97 5.80 -6.62
C PHE A 132 -16.42 7.07 -5.97
N GLN A 133 -17.21 7.74 -5.11
CA GLN A 133 -16.75 8.93 -4.39
C GLN A 133 -15.63 8.59 -3.42
N SER A 134 -15.74 7.49 -2.66
CA SER A 134 -14.67 7.05 -1.77
C SER A 134 -13.38 6.73 -2.53
N ILE A 135 -13.48 6.05 -3.68
CA ILE A 135 -12.32 5.74 -4.54
C ILE A 135 -11.67 7.04 -5.03
N PHE A 136 -12.47 7.96 -5.57
CA PHE A 136 -11.96 9.22 -6.08
C PHE A 136 -11.25 10.04 -5.01
N ILE A 137 -11.84 10.18 -3.82
CA ILE A 137 -11.23 10.91 -2.70
C ILE A 137 -9.88 10.28 -2.30
N ILE A 138 -9.84 8.95 -2.11
CA ILE A 138 -8.60 8.26 -1.72
C ILE A 138 -7.54 8.41 -2.81
N ALA A 139 -7.89 8.24 -4.08
CA ALA A 139 -6.95 8.35 -5.19
C ALA A 139 -6.33 9.76 -5.28
N VAL A 140 -7.15 10.81 -5.13
CA VAL A 140 -6.68 12.21 -5.15
C VAL A 140 -5.78 12.50 -3.94
N LEU A 141 -6.19 12.10 -2.74
CA LEU A 141 -5.37 12.29 -1.54
C LEU A 141 -4.06 11.49 -1.62
N TRP A 142 -4.11 10.26 -2.14
CA TRP A 142 -2.92 9.45 -2.31
C TRP A 142 -1.98 10.05 -3.37
N PHE A 143 -2.51 10.60 -4.46
CA PHE A 143 -1.73 11.31 -5.48
C PHE A 143 -1.04 12.57 -4.92
N VAL A 144 -1.82 13.44 -4.26
CA VAL A 144 -1.30 14.68 -3.65
C VAL A 144 -0.24 14.37 -2.58
N TRP A 145 -0.42 13.28 -1.82
CA TRP A 145 0.58 12.82 -0.85
C TRP A 145 1.94 12.55 -1.48
N HIS A 146 2.03 12.13 -2.75
CA HIS A 146 3.32 11.89 -3.40
C HIS A 146 4.13 13.17 -3.69
N LEU A 147 3.52 14.36 -3.59
CA LEU A 147 4.15 15.67 -3.81
C LEU A 147 4.74 15.88 -5.23
N ASN A 148 4.12 15.23 -6.22
CA ASN A 148 4.46 15.31 -7.65
C ASN A 148 3.42 16.18 -8.38
N PHE A 149 3.55 17.50 -8.28
CA PHE A 149 2.52 18.44 -8.77
C PHE A 149 2.71 18.93 -10.20
N GLU A 150 3.81 18.55 -10.86
CA GLU A 150 4.05 18.93 -12.25
C GLU A 150 3.00 18.31 -13.18
N ILE A 151 2.48 19.09 -14.12
CA ILE A 151 1.50 18.60 -15.09
C ILE A 151 2.27 17.92 -16.23
N THR A 152 2.54 16.62 -16.06
CA THR A 152 3.24 15.80 -17.05
C THR A 152 2.41 14.56 -17.40
N THR A 153 2.62 14.00 -18.59
CA THR A 153 2.00 12.73 -19.01
C THR A 153 2.27 11.62 -17.98
N SER A 154 3.49 11.56 -17.45
CA SER A 154 3.87 10.58 -16.42
C SER A 154 3.02 10.72 -15.16
N ASN A 155 2.82 11.95 -14.67
CA ASN A 155 1.99 12.20 -13.50
C ASN A 155 0.50 11.91 -13.74
N MET A 156 0.00 12.11 -14.97
CA MET A 156 -1.37 11.72 -15.33
C MET A 156 -1.56 10.21 -15.39
N VAL A 157 -0.59 9.48 -15.96
CA VAL A 157 -0.56 8.01 -15.94
C VAL A 157 -0.49 7.51 -14.50
N PHE A 158 0.36 8.12 -13.67
CA PHE A 158 0.49 7.78 -12.25
C PHE A 158 -0.83 8.00 -11.49
N LEU A 159 -1.53 9.11 -11.72
CA LEU A 159 -2.86 9.33 -11.15
C LEU A 159 -3.85 8.23 -11.57
N GLY A 160 -3.82 7.80 -12.84
CA GLY A 160 -4.59 6.66 -13.32
C GLY A 160 -4.26 5.37 -12.58
N VAL A 161 -2.97 5.07 -12.41
CA VAL A 161 -2.48 3.91 -11.63
C VAL A 161 -2.98 3.97 -10.19
N LEU A 162 -2.93 5.15 -9.54
CA LEU A 162 -3.44 5.31 -8.18
C LEU A 162 -4.96 5.14 -8.12
N PHE A 163 -5.72 5.65 -9.10
CA PHE A 163 -7.17 5.47 -9.14
C PHE A 163 -7.57 3.99 -9.25
N PHE A 164 -6.99 3.26 -10.21
CA PHE A 164 -7.26 1.84 -10.37
C PHE A 164 -6.67 1.01 -9.22
N GLY A 165 -5.53 1.42 -8.66
CA GLY A 165 -4.93 0.83 -7.47
C GLY A 165 -5.81 1.00 -6.23
N THR A 166 -6.39 2.18 -6.02
CA THR A 166 -7.38 2.42 -4.97
C THR A 166 -8.57 1.49 -5.11
N TRP A 167 -9.13 1.36 -6.32
CA TRP A 167 -10.24 0.45 -6.57
C TRP A 167 -9.86 -1.03 -6.32
N GLY A 168 -8.78 -1.51 -6.92
CA GLY A 168 -8.36 -2.91 -6.87
C GLY A 168 -7.93 -3.35 -5.47
N ILE A 169 -7.00 -2.62 -4.85
CA ILE A 169 -6.53 -2.90 -3.49
C ILE A 169 -7.68 -2.69 -2.49
N GLY A 170 -8.55 -1.69 -2.70
CA GLY A 170 -9.73 -1.49 -1.88
C GLY A 170 -10.70 -2.68 -1.95
N LYS A 171 -10.85 -3.32 -3.11
CA LYS A 171 -11.62 -4.56 -3.28
C LYS A 171 -10.97 -5.74 -2.54
N VAL A 172 -9.64 -5.86 -2.57
CA VAL A 172 -8.90 -6.87 -1.77
C VAL A 172 -9.17 -6.66 -0.28
N TYR A 173 -9.07 -5.42 0.20
CA TYR A 173 -9.34 -5.09 1.60
C TYR A 173 -10.78 -5.44 2.00
N SER A 174 -11.78 -5.05 1.21
CA SER A 174 -13.18 -5.39 1.51
C SER A 174 -13.50 -6.88 1.44
N SER A 175 -12.71 -7.68 0.71
CA SER A 175 -12.95 -9.12 0.55
C SER A 175 -12.20 -9.95 1.60
N THR A 176 -11.05 -9.46 2.07
CA THR A 176 -10.15 -10.23 2.94
C THR A 176 -9.97 -9.63 4.33
N CYS A 177 -10.21 -8.33 4.50
CA CYS A 177 -9.85 -7.53 5.68
C CYS A 177 -8.39 -7.70 6.13
N SER A 178 -7.50 -8.22 5.27
CA SER A 178 -6.12 -8.57 5.61
C SER A 178 -5.16 -7.50 5.10
N LEU A 179 -4.49 -6.82 6.03
CA LEU A 179 -3.45 -5.86 5.67
C LEU A 179 -2.25 -6.52 4.97
N LEU A 180 -1.94 -7.79 5.28
CA LEU A 180 -0.86 -8.50 4.58
C LEU A 180 -1.20 -8.73 3.10
N ALA A 181 -2.45 -9.12 2.79
CA ALA A 181 -2.91 -9.26 1.42
C ALA A 181 -2.87 -7.92 0.68
N VAL A 182 -3.42 -6.89 1.30
CA VAL A 182 -3.48 -5.53 0.75
C VAL A 182 -2.08 -4.95 0.50
N ALA A 183 -1.13 -5.15 1.43
CA ALA A 183 0.26 -4.76 1.26
C ALA A 183 0.95 -5.49 0.10
N GLY A 184 0.66 -6.78 -0.11
CA GLY A 184 1.14 -7.54 -1.25
C GLY A 184 0.68 -6.95 -2.58
N PHE A 185 -0.62 -6.68 -2.72
CA PHE A 185 -1.19 -6.04 -3.92
C PHE A 185 -0.67 -4.62 -4.14
N HIS A 186 -0.52 -3.82 -3.08
CA HIS A 186 0.12 -2.50 -3.17
C HIS A 186 1.53 -2.60 -3.75
N SER A 187 2.29 -3.62 -3.33
CA SER A 187 3.71 -3.74 -3.64
C SER A 187 4.02 -4.15 -5.08
N LEU A 188 3.03 -4.58 -5.87
CA LEU A 188 3.23 -5.11 -7.23
C LEU A 188 4.06 -4.19 -8.13
N ASN A 189 3.72 -2.90 -8.19
CA ASN A 189 4.49 -1.94 -8.97
C ASN A 189 5.82 -1.56 -8.28
N ASN A 190 5.82 -1.53 -6.95
CA ASN A 190 6.97 -1.08 -6.16
C ASN A 190 8.13 -2.09 -6.15
N PHE A 191 7.88 -3.36 -6.50
CA PHE A 191 8.93 -4.36 -6.68
C PHE A 191 9.88 -4.01 -7.83
N PHE A 192 9.39 -3.30 -8.85
CA PHE A 192 10.10 -3.08 -10.12
C PHE A 192 10.48 -1.62 -10.31
N ARG A 193 11.43 -1.15 -9.50
CA ARG A 193 11.86 0.25 -9.42
C ARG A 193 12.53 0.79 -10.68
N ASN A 194 13.08 -0.09 -11.50
CA ASN A 194 13.79 0.28 -12.72
C ASN A 194 12.84 0.39 -13.94
N GLY A 195 11.53 0.22 -13.72
CA GLY A 195 10.51 0.23 -14.76
C GLY A 195 9.82 -1.11 -14.93
N LEU A 196 8.78 -1.11 -15.74
CA LEU A 196 7.99 -2.29 -16.09
C LEU A 196 8.32 -2.71 -17.52
N HIS A 197 9.20 -3.71 -17.66
CA HIS A 197 9.45 -4.36 -18.95
C HIS A 197 8.62 -5.65 -19.05
N GLU A 198 8.73 -6.36 -20.17
CA GLU A 198 7.95 -7.56 -20.45
C GLU A 198 8.00 -8.60 -19.32
N ARG A 199 9.20 -8.87 -18.79
CA ARG A 199 9.39 -9.83 -17.70
C ARG A 199 8.69 -9.41 -16.40
N GLU A 200 8.84 -8.14 -16.01
CA GLU A 200 8.21 -7.61 -14.81
C GLU A 200 6.68 -7.62 -14.95
N LEU A 201 6.16 -7.31 -16.14
CA LEU A 201 4.73 -7.42 -16.45
C LEU A 201 4.22 -8.87 -16.37
N ILE A 202 4.99 -9.84 -16.87
CA ILE A 202 4.67 -11.27 -16.74
C ILE A 202 4.62 -11.70 -15.27
N LEU A 203 5.60 -11.27 -14.46
CA LEU A 203 5.62 -11.56 -13.02
C LEU A 203 4.41 -10.94 -12.30
N ILE A 204 4.08 -9.69 -12.59
CA ILE A 204 2.88 -9.04 -12.04
C ILE A 204 1.62 -9.82 -12.44
N LEU A 205 1.48 -10.19 -13.71
CA LEU A 205 0.31 -10.91 -14.20
C LEU A 205 0.19 -12.29 -13.52
N ALA A 206 1.30 -13.03 -13.40
CA ALA A 206 1.33 -14.31 -12.71
C ALA A 206 0.91 -14.18 -11.24
N LEU A 207 1.45 -13.19 -10.53
CA LEU A 207 1.06 -12.89 -9.14
C LEU A 207 -0.42 -12.53 -9.03
N LEU A 208 -0.93 -11.67 -9.91
CA LEU A 208 -2.35 -11.29 -9.92
C LEU A 208 -3.26 -12.48 -10.16
N VAL A 209 -2.95 -13.34 -11.15
CA VAL A 209 -3.74 -14.54 -11.45
C VAL A 209 -3.77 -15.48 -10.25
N ILE A 210 -2.61 -15.76 -9.65
CA ILE A 210 -2.50 -16.65 -8.50
C ILE A 210 -3.24 -16.08 -7.30
N TRP A 211 -3.06 -14.79 -6.98
CA TRP A 211 -3.68 -14.16 -5.83
C TRP A 211 -5.19 -13.99 -5.98
N ILE A 212 -5.66 -13.56 -7.14
CA ILE A 212 -7.10 -13.45 -7.41
C ILE A 212 -7.74 -14.84 -7.41
N GLY A 213 -7.11 -15.83 -8.06
CA GLY A 213 -7.56 -17.22 -8.03
C GLY A 213 -7.63 -17.78 -6.61
N PHE A 214 -6.60 -17.53 -5.80
CA PHE A 214 -6.57 -17.90 -4.39
C PHE A 214 -7.70 -17.24 -3.59
N MET A 215 -7.93 -15.93 -3.76
CA MET A 215 -9.03 -15.23 -3.07
C MET A 215 -10.42 -15.75 -3.48
N VAL A 216 -10.62 -16.05 -4.77
CA VAL A 216 -11.90 -16.55 -5.29
C VAL A 216 -12.17 -17.98 -4.81
N TRP A 217 -11.14 -18.83 -4.78
CA TRP A 217 -11.25 -20.21 -4.35
C TRP A 217 -11.34 -20.35 -2.82
N TYR A 218 -10.65 -19.48 -2.09
CA TYR A 218 -10.66 -19.44 -0.63
C TYR A 218 -12.01 -18.94 -0.10
N LYS A 219 -13.01 -19.82 -0.15
CA LYS A 219 -14.32 -19.59 0.46
C LYS A 219 -14.19 -19.78 1.96
N ARG A 220 -14.70 -18.81 2.69
CA ARG A 220 -14.93 -18.88 4.13
C ARG A 220 -16.40 -18.69 4.43
#